data_AF-A0A2T4DTQ0-F1
#
_entry.id   AF-A0A2T4DTQ0-F1
#
_cell.length_a   1.000
_cell.length_b   1.000
_cell.length_c   1.000
_cell.angle_alpha   90.00
_cell.angle_beta   90.00
_cell.angle_gamma   90.00
#
_symmetry.space_group_name_H-M   'P 1'
#
loop_
_entity.id
_entity.type
_entity.pdbx_description
1 polymer ?
#
loop_
_entity_poly.entity_id
_entity_poly.type
_entity_poly.pdbx_seq_one_letter_code
_entity_poly.pdbx_strand_id
1 'polypeptide(L)'
;MWNDIPEGSLSEKEIENPMNGKSVSELDRFKRVLKWEVYISGFVLVILWITHLLSPEMIKLVGTITIIGWVLNLFTLWKLNQIEPLQGVRQFLTKCIRALRYFVIAYFITIQMVGGIVTVLMKSWKAPGMEWMEWLSSADGLWLLLLLAIINVVLIAYMWMFYIRRIRALKRLLDEVEEY
;
A
#
# COMPACT_ATOMS: atom_id res chain seq x y z
N MET A 1 8.23 -58.34 14.77
CA MET A 1 7.05 -57.52 14.44
C MET A 1 6.77 -56.60 15.61
N TRP A 2 7.19 -55.34 15.54
CA TRP A 2 6.63 -54.27 16.37
C TRP A 2 6.82 -52.93 15.67
N ASN A 3 5.70 -52.44 15.14
CA ASN A 3 5.24 -51.06 15.02
C ASN A 3 6.30 -49.97 14.82
N ASP A 4 6.70 -49.77 13.57
CA ASP A 4 6.98 -48.43 13.06
C ASP A 4 5.63 -47.70 12.95
N ILE A 5 5.28 -46.94 13.99
CA ILE A 5 4.24 -45.92 13.86
C ILE A 5 4.82 -44.86 12.90
N PRO A 6 4.20 -44.55 11.76
CA PRO A 6 4.68 -43.49 10.90
C PRO A 6 4.50 -42.16 11.65
N GLU A 7 5.58 -41.61 12.17
CA GLU A 7 5.63 -40.25 12.69
C GLU A 7 5.42 -39.27 11.52
N GLY A 8 4.24 -38.67 11.49
CA GLY A 8 3.81 -37.71 10.49
C GLY A 8 2.72 -38.29 9.60
N SER A 9 1.47 -37.89 9.86
CA SER A 9 0.37 -38.21 8.97
C SER A 9 0.70 -37.65 7.58
N LEU A 10 0.65 -38.50 6.55
CA LEU A 10 0.82 -38.07 5.16
C LEU A 10 -0.17 -36.94 4.78
N SER A 11 -1.29 -36.83 5.51
CA SER A 11 -2.28 -35.77 5.35
C SER A 11 -1.79 -34.37 5.74
N GLU A 12 -0.94 -34.21 6.77
CA GLU A 12 -0.41 -32.88 7.11
C GLU A 12 0.47 -32.32 5.99
N LYS A 13 1.34 -33.16 5.41
CA LYS A 13 2.20 -32.76 4.27
C LYS A 13 1.41 -32.53 2.97
N GLU A 14 0.33 -33.28 2.74
CA GLU A 14 -0.54 -33.10 1.57
C GLU A 14 -1.46 -31.88 1.68
N ILE A 15 -1.82 -31.41 2.88
CA ILE A 15 -2.62 -30.18 3.09
C ILE A 15 -1.71 -28.95 3.13
N GLU A 16 -0.51 -29.07 3.71
CA GLU A 16 0.48 -27.99 3.73
C GLU A 16 0.88 -27.57 2.31
N ASN A 17 1.06 -28.51 1.37
CA ASN A 17 1.51 -28.19 0.01
C ASN A 17 0.54 -27.28 -0.80
N PRO A 18 -0.78 -27.58 -0.90
CA PRO A 18 -1.74 -26.73 -1.61
C PRO A 18 -2.04 -25.41 -0.89
N MET A 19 -2.05 -25.38 0.45
CA MET A 19 -2.23 -24.14 1.21
C MET A 19 -1.00 -23.22 1.11
N ASN A 20 0.21 -23.79 1.15
CA ASN A 20 1.46 -23.07 0.91
C ASN A 20 1.49 -22.50 -0.52
N GLY A 21 1.04 -23.28 -1.53
CA GLY A 21 0.90 -22.80 -2.92
C GLY A 21 -0.05 -21.60 -3.07
N LYS A 22 -1.24 -21.64 -2.47
CA LYS A 22 -2.22 -20.53 -2.54
C LYS A 22 -1.73 -19.27 -1.82
N SER A 23 -1.13 -19.42 -0.65
CA SER A 23 -0.62 -18.29 0.16
C SER A 23 0.58 -17.61 -0.50
N VAL A 24 1.52 -18.38 -1.05
CA VAL A 24 2.64 -17.87 -1.85
C VAL A 24 2.12 -17.15 -3.11
N SER A 25 1.10 -17.70 -3.79
CA SER A 25 0.49 -17.06 -4.96
C SER A 25 -0.11 -15.68 -4.67
N GLU A 26 -0.81 -15.51 -3.54
CA GLU A 26 -1.37 -14.21 -3.16
C GLU A 26 -0.29 -13.21 -2.73
N LEU A 27 0.76 -13.67 -2.03
CA LEU A 27 1.92 -12.83 -1.73
C LEU A 27 2.65 -12.39 -3.00
N ASP A 28 2.87 -13.30 -3.95
CA ASP A 28 3.56 -13.01 -5.20
C ASP A 28 2.76 -12.06 -6.10
N ARG A 29 1.43 -12.22 -6.14
CA ARG A 29 0.53 -11.25 -6.79
C ARG A 29 0.68 -9.87 -6.16
N PHE A 30 0.73 -9.79 -4.83
CA PHE A 30 0.90 -8.52 -4.14
C PHE A 30 2.27 -7.88 -4.39
N LYS A 31 3.36 -8.66 -4.30
CA LYS A 31 4.72 -8.23 -4.66
C LYS A 31 4.77 -7.73 -6.10
N ARG A 32 4.08 -8.39 -7.04
CA ARG A 32 4.00 -7.98 -8.44
C ARG A 32 3.30 -6.63 -8.61
N VAL A 33 2.17 -6.42 -7.93
CA VAL A 33 1.46 -5.13 -7.94
C VAL A 33 2.35 -4.03 -7.39
N LEU A 34 2.99 -4.24 -6.23
CA LEU A 34 3.92 -3.25 -5.66
C LEU A 34 5.10 -2.95 -6.59
N LYS A 35 5.68 -3.97 -7.25
CA LYS A 35 6.71 -3.76 -8.27
C LYS A 35 6.21 -2.88 -9.40
N TRP A 36 5.01 -3.14 -9.93
CA TRP A 36 4.40 -2.30 -10.96
C TRP A 36 4.18 -0.87 -10.48
N GLU A 37 3.65 -0.69 -9.26
CA GLU A 37 3.46 0.64 -8.69
C GLU A 37 4.79 1.40 -8.54
N VAL A 38 5.87 0.72 -8.11
CA VAL A 38 7.24 1.29 -8.05
C VAL A 38 7.76 1.66 -9.44
N TYR A 39 7.57 0.82 -10.45
CA TYR A 39 8.00 1.12 -11.82
C TYR A 39 7.22 2.28 -12.42
N ILE A 40 5.90 2.31 -12.25
CA ILE A 40 5.04 3.39 -12.76
C ILE A 40 5.41 4.72 -12.08
N SER A 41 5.53 4.74 -10.76
CA SER A 41 5.92 5.95 -10.03
C SER A 41 7.34 6.42 -10.37
N GLY A 42 8.29 5.49 -10.54
CA GLY A 42 9.64 5.81 -11.03
C GLY A 42 9.63 6.37 -12.46
N PHE A 43 8.83 5.80 -13.34
CA PHE A 43 8.68 6.29 -14.72
C PHE A 43 8.04 7.68 -14.77
N VAL A 44 7.01 7.92 -13.95
CA VAL A 44 6.39 9.25 -13.82
C VAL A 44 7.42 10.28 -13.33
N LEU A 45 8.27 9.95 -12.36
CA LEU A 45 9.35 10.85 -11.93
C LEU A 45 10.31 11.21 -13.06
N VAL A 46 10.71 10.23 -13.87
CA VAL A 46 11.61 10.46 -15.01
C VAL A 46 10.94 11.34 -16.07
N ILE A 47 9.67 11.08 -16.40
CA ILE A 47 8.92 11.92 -17.34
C ILE A 47 8.84 13.36 -16.83
N LEU A 48 8.41 13.56 -15.59
CA LEU A 48 8.30 14.90 -15.00
C LEU A 48 9.62 15.68 -15.03
N TRP A 49 10.75 14.97 -15.01
CA TRP A 49 12.07 15.58 -15.05
C TRP A 49 12.53 15.94 -16.47
N ILE A 50 12.17 15.12 -17.46
CA ILE A 50 12.54 15.32 -18.87
C ILE A 50 11.59 16.30 -19.56
N THR A 51 10.30 16.24 -19.23
CA THR A 51 9.29 17.08 -19.87
C THR A 51 9.18 18.40 -19.11
N HIS A 52 9.64 19.49 -19.72
CA HIS A 52 9.35 20.86 -19.28
C HIS A 52 7.86 21.27 -19.49
N LEU A 53 6.95 20.30 -19.53
CA LEU A 53 5.52 20.48 -19.81
C LEU A 53 4.76 21.10 -18.62
N LEU A 54 5.36 21.08 -17.44
CA LEU A 54 4.74 21.59 -16.20
C LEU A 54 5.54 22.78 -15.66
N SER A 55 4.84 23.67 -14.97
CA SER A 55 5.52 24.75 -14.24
C SER A 55 6.43 24.17 -13.15
N PRO A 56 7.53 24.85 -12.78
CA PRO A 56 8.45 24.38 -11.74
C PRO A 56 7.76 24.02 -10.42
N GLU A 57 6.69 24.72 -10.06
CA GLU A 57 5.89 24.51 -8.86
C GLU A 57 5.06 23.23 -8.95
N MET A 58 4.47 22.95 -10.12
CA MET A 58 3.75 21.69 -10.36
C MET A 58 4.72 20.51 -10.36
N ILE A 59 5.92 20.66 -10.92
CA ILE A 59 6.96 19.62 -10.87
C ILE A 59 7.34 19.32 -9.41
N LYS A 60 7.52 20.34 -8.57
CA LYS A 60 7.79 20.15 -7.13
C LYS A 60 6.65 19.40 -6.45
N LEU A 61 5.41 19.81 -6.66
CA LEU A 61 4.24 19.22 -6.03
C LEU A 61 4.03 17.76 -6.46
N VAL A 62 3.98 17.49 -7.77
CA VAL A 62 3.81 16.13 -8.30
C VAL A 62 5.02 15.26 -7.96
N GLY A 63 6.23 15.82 -8.02
CA GLY A 63 7.47 15.15 -7.65
C GLY A 63 7.49 14.72 -6.17
N THR A 64 7.14 15.62 -5.24
CA THR A 64 7.04 15.29 -3.81
C THR A 64 6.02 14.19 -3.55
N ILE A 65 4.83 14.27 -4.16
CA ILE A 65 3.78 13.24 -4.01
C ILE A 65 4.29 11.89 -4.52
N THR A 66 4.91 11.89 -5.70
CA THR A 66 5.39 10.66 -6.33
C THR A 66 6.55 10.04 -5.56
N ILE A 67 7.49 10.83 -5.02
CA ILE A 67 8.59 10.34 -4.17
C ILE A 67 8.06 9.70 -2.89
N ILE A 68 7.11 10.34 -2.19
CA ILE A 68 6.55 9.80 -0.95
C ILE A 68 5.86 8.45 -1.21
N GLY A 69 5.03 8.37 -2.26
CA GLY A 69 4.39 7.11 -2.66
C GLY A 69 5.40 6.03 -3.07
N TRP A 70 6.43 6.41 -3.83
CA TRP A 70 7.49 5.50 -4.27
C TRP A 70 8.27 4.91 -3.09
N VAL A 71 8.69 5.74 -2.12
CA VAL A 71 9.40 5.29 -0.91
C VAL A 71 8.54 4.34 -0.09
N LEU A 72 7.25 4.65 0.09
CA LEU A 72 6.32 3.79 0.82
C LEU A 72 6.20 2.40 0.18
N ASN A 73 6.06 2.35 -1.14
CA ASN A 73 5.96 1.10 -1.89
C ASN A 73 7.27 0.31 -1.86
N LEU A 74 8.42 0.99 -1.97
CA LEU A 74 9.74 0.38 -1.88
C LEU A 74 9.98 -0.25 -0.49
N PHE A 75 9.68 0.47 0.59
CA PHE A 75 9.80 -0.02 1.96
C PHE A 75 8.92 -1.25 2.20
N THR A 76 7.69 -1.22 1.68
CA THR A 76 6.74 -2.32 1.81
C THR A 76 7.21 -3.54 1.03
N LEU A 77 7.67 -3.36 -0.21
CA LEU A 77 8.24 -4.42 -1.02
C LEU A 77 9.47 -5.05 -0.33
N TRP A 78 10.34 -4.22 0.24
CA TRP A 78 11.49 -4.68 1.01
C TRP A 78 11.07 -5.53 2.21
N LYS A 79 10.07 -5.08 3.00
CA LYS A 79 9.53 -5.87 4.12
C LYS A 79 8.93 -7.20 3.69
N LEU A 80 8.22 -7.24 2.56
CA LEU A 80 7.62 -8.49 2.05
C LEU A 80 8.65 -9.47 1.49
N ASN A 81 9.76 -8.96 0.94
CA ASN A 81 10.84 -9.81 0.44
C ASN A 81 11.63 -10.48 1.57
N GLN A 82 11.59 -9.94 2.79
CA GLN A 82 12.17 -10.57 3.99
C GLN A 82 11.30 -11.70 4.57
N ILE A 83 10.07 -11.87 4.08
CA ILE A 83 9.19 -12.94 4.55
C ILE A 83 9.57 -14.22 3.80
N GLU A 84 10.37 -15.05 4.44
CA GLU A 84 10.71 -16.39 3.95
C GLU A 84 9.60 -17.40 4.29
N PRO A 85 9.24 -18.31 3.35
CA PRO A 85 8.23 -19.35 3.59
C PRO A 85 8.73 -20.48 4.51
N LEU A 86 10.00 -20.49 4.90
CA LEU A 86 10.67 -21.59 5.60
C LEU A 86 10.20 -21.84 7.05
N GLN A 87 9.38 -20.96 7.64
CA GLN A 87 8.99 -21.03 9.07
C GLN A 87 7.56 -21.56 9.32
N GLY A 88 6.96 -22.25 8.35
CA GLY A 88 5.60 -22.79 8.44
C GLY A 88 4.51 -21.82 7.96
N VAL A 89 3.44 -22.37 7.35
CA VAL A 89 2.39 -21.62 6.64
C VAL A 89 1.70 -20.60 7.55
N ARG A 90 1.42 -20.95 8.80
CA ARG A 90 0.78 -20.06 9.79
C ARG A 90 1.62 -18.83 10.11
N GLN A 91 2.92 -19.00 10.37
CA GLN A 91 3.82 -17.88 10.66
C GLN A 91 3.99 -16.98 9.44
N PHE A 92 4.09 -17.59 8.25
CA PHE A 92 4.16 -16.89 6.98
C PHE A 92 2.92 -16.01 6.74
N LEU A 93 1.72 -16.57 6.86
CA LEU A 93 0.45 -15.85 6.71
C LEU A 93 0.31 -14.70 7.73
N THR A 94 0.67 -14.96 8.99
CA THR A 94 0.62 -13.95 10.06
C THR A 94 1.54 -12.77 9.77
N LYS A 95 2.78 -13.04 9.34
CA LYS A 95 3.75 -11.99 8.94
C LYS A 95 3.25 -11.20 7.73
N CYS A 96 2.67 -11.87 6.73
CA CYS A 96 2.10 -11.22 5.55
C CYS A 96 0.95 -10.28 5.92
N ILE A 97 -0.03 -10.76 6.72
CA ILE A 97 -1.16 -9.96 7.18
C ILE A 97 -0.68 -8.75 7.99
N ARG A 98 0.31 -8.94 8.86
CA ARG A 98 0.89 -7.85 9.66
C ARG A 98 1.55 -6.80 8.78
N ALA A 99 2.38 -7.21 7.82
CA ALA A 99 3.03 -6.29 6.87
C ALA A 99 1.99 -5.50 6.05
N LEU A 100 0.96 -6.17 5.53
CA LEU A 100 -0.14 -5.55 4.79
C LEU A 100 -0.94 -4.56 5.64
N ARG A 101 -1.21 -4.87 6.90
CA ARG A 101 -1.89 -3.94 7.83
C ARG A 101 -1.07 -2.68 8.04
N TYR A 102 0.23 -2.81 8.29
CA TYR A 102 1.11 -1.65 8.42
C TYR A 102 1.16 -0.82 7.14
N PHE A 103 1.20 -1.47 5.98
CA PHE A 103 1.15 -0.77 4.70
C PHE A 103 -0.15 0.01 4.52
N VAL A 104 -1.31 -0.56 4.83
CA VAL A 104 -2.61 0.13 4.75
C VAL A 104 -2.64 1.37 5.66
N ILE A 105 -2.16 1.24 6.90
CA ILE A 105 -2.08 2.37 7.83
C ILE A 105 -1.16 3.45 7.27
N ALA A 106 0.03 3.06 6.80
CA ALA A 106 1.00 3.99 6.25
C ALA A 106 0.48 4.67 4.96
N TYR A 107 -0.20 3.93 4.09
CA TYR A 107 -0.87 4.46 2.90
C TYR A 107 -1.93 5.51 3.27
N PHE A 108 -2.76 5.22 4.27
CA PHE A 108 -3.75 6.18 4.76
C PHE A 108 -3.10 7.46 5.31
N ILE A 109 -2.05 7.33 6.12
CA ILE A 109 -1.29 8.48 6.65
C ILE A 109 -0.66 9.29 5.50
N THR A 110 -0.08 8.61 4.51
CA THR A 110 0.50 9.25 3.32
C THR A 110 -0.52 10.09 2.55
N ILE A 111 -1.75 9.59 2.36
CA ILE A 111 -2.82 10.36 1.71
C ILE A 111 -3.08 11.67 2.47
N GLN A 112 -3.21 11.61 3.80
CA GLN A 112 -3.47 12.80 4.62
C GLN A 112 -2.30 13.78 4.59
N MET A 113 -1.06 13.29 4.69
CA MET A 113 0.14 14.13 4.60
C MET A 113 0.24 14.84 3.26
N VAL A 114 -0.02 14.12 2.16
CA VAL A 114 -0.04 14.71 0.81
C VAL A 114 -1.12 15.78 0.70
N GLY A 115 -2.34 15.52 1.18
CA GLY A 115 -3.41 16.52 1.20
C GLY A 115 -3.04 17.78 1.97
N GLY A 116 -2.40 17.63 3.13
CA GLY A 116 -1.88 18.75 3.93
C GLY A 116 -0.81 19.55 3.20
N ILE A 117 0.18 18.88 2.59
CA ILE A 117 1.25 19.52 1.81
C ILE A 117 0.67 20.32 0.64
N VAL A 118 -0.25 19.71 -0.12
CA VAL A 118 -0.92 20.40 -1.25
C VAL A 118 -1.66 21.64 -0.76
N THR A 119 -2.37 21.53 0.37
CA THR A 119 -3.11 22.65 0.96
C THR A 119 -2.18 23.80 1.36
N VAL A 120 -1.07 23.51 2.03
CA VAL A 120 -0.06 24.51 2.42
C VAL A 120 0.59 25.18 1.22
N LEU A 121 0.97 24.40 0.21
CA LEU A 121 1.58 24.94 -1.00
C LEU A 121 0.59 25.82 -1.78
N MET A 122 -0.66 25.38 -1.93
CA MET A 122 -1.69 26.13 -2.63
C MET A 122 -2.01 27.46 -1.92
N LYS A 123 -2.17 27.45 -0.58
CA LYS A 123 -2.34 28.71 0.18
C LYS A 123 -1.13 29.62 -0.02
N SER A 124 0.08 29.10 0.19
CA SER A 124 1.31 29.90 0.12
C SER A 124 1.50 30.52 -1.27
N TRP A 125 1.01 29.86 -2.31
CA TRP A 125 1.10 30.35 -3.68
C TRP A 125 0.01 31.35 -4.06
N LYS A 126 -1.25 31.07 -3.70
CA LYS A 126 -2.40 31.88 -4.12
C LYS A 126 -2.71 33.04 -3.18
N ALA A 127 -2.46 32.88 -1.88
CA ALA A 127 -2.81 33.85 -0.85
C ALA A 127 -1.83 33.80 0.36
N PRO A 128 -0.54 34.18 0.16
CA PRO A 128 0.48 34.07 1.19
C PRO A 128 0.16 34.88 2.46
N GLY A 129 -0.44 36.07 2.31
CA GLY A 129 -0.75 36.99 3.42
C GLY A 129 -2.14 36.82 4.05
N MET A 130 -3.01 35.96 3.51
CA MET A 130 -4.35 35.75 4.04
C MET A 130 -4.32 34.81 5.25
N GLU A 131 -5.15 35.05 6.26
CA GLU A 131 -5.29 34.14 7.40
C GLU A 131 -5.88 32.79 6.96
N TRP A 132 -5.55 31.73 7.68
CA TRP A 132 -5.97 30.36 7.31
C TRP A 132 -7.49 30.18 7.26
N MET A 133 -8.22 30.72 8.24
CA MET A 133 -9.68 30.57 8.31
C MET A 133 -10.39 31.33 7.19
N GLU A 134 -9.88 32.52 6.86
CA GLU A 134 -10.37 33.32 5.74
C GLU A 134 -10.09 32.62 4.40
N TRP A 135 -8.88 32.07 4.24
CA TRP A 135 -8.53 31.36 3.00
C TRP A 135 -9.33 30.07 2.82
N LEU A 136 -9.52 29.26 3.87
CA LEU A 136 -10.31 28.02 3.80
C LEU A 136 -11.80 28.26 3.50
N SER A 137 -12.33 29.43 3.89
CA SER A 137 -13.71 29.83 3.60
C SER A 137 -13.86 30.57 2.26
N SER A 138 -12.75 30.93 1.61
CA SER A 138 -12.77 31.49 0.25
C SER A 138 -13.21 30.46 -0.79
N ALA A 139 -13.62 30.93 -1.98
CA ALA A 139 -14.01 30.07 -3.08
C ALA A 139 -12.89 29.10 -3.51
N ASP A 140 -11.64 29.56 -3.53
CA ASP A 140 -10.46 28.75 -3.88
C ASP A 140 -10.20 27.67 -2.81
N GLY A 141 -10.31 28.04 -1.53
CA GLY A 141 -10.16 27.11 -0.40
C GLY A 141 -11.22 26.01 -0.42
N LEU A 142 -12.50 26.39 -0.59
CA LEU A 142 -13.60 25.43 -0.70
C LEU A 142 -13.46 24.50 -1.90
N TRP A 143 -13.04 25.03 -3.06
CA TRP A 143 -12.77 24.19 -4.25
C TRP A 143 -11.64 23.20 -4.02
N LEU A 144 -10.55 23.63 -3.39
CA LEU A 144 -9.45 22.73 -3.08
C LEU A 144 -9.88 21.64 -2.09
N LEU A 145 -10.61 21.99 -1.03
CA LEU A 145 -11.14 21.04 -0.06
C LEU A 145 -12.08 20.02 -0.71
N LEU A 146 -12.97 20.46 -1.60
CA LEU A 146 -13.86 19.57 -2.35
C LEU A 146 -13.06 18.61 -3.24
N LEU A 147 -12.07 19.11 -3.98
CA LEU A 147 -11.19 18.28 -4.81
C LEU A 147 -10.43 17.25 -3.97
N LEU A 148 -9.84 17.69 -2.84
CA LEU A 148 -9.14 16.81 -1.91
C LEU A 148 -10.08 15.77 -1.30
N ALA A 149 -11.33 16.10 -1.01
CA ALA A 149 -12.33 15.16 -0.52
C ALA A 149 -12.65 14.09 -1.57
N ILE A 150 -12.85 14.48 -2.84
CA ILE A 150 -13.09 13.54 -3.95
C ILE A 150 -11.89 12.60 -4.12
N ILE A 151 -10.67 13.16 -4.17
CA ILE A 151 -9.44 12.37 -4.30
C ILE A 151 -9.29 11.40 -3.12
N ASN A 152 -9.54 11.86 -1.89
CA ASN A 152 -9.53 11.00 -0.70
C ASN A 152 -10.49 9.82 -0.83
N VAL A 153 -11.73 10.06 -1.25
CA VAL A 153 -12.73 8.99 -1.44
C VAL A 153 -12.25 7.97 -2.47
N VAL A 154 -11.70 8.41 -3.60
CA VAL A 154 -11.15 7.53 -4.64
C VAL A 154 -9.99 6.68 -4.11
N LEU A 155 -9.05 7.30 -3.39
CA LEU A 155 -7.88 6.59 -2.84
C LEU A 155 -8.26 5.62 -1.72
N ILE A 156 -9.22 5.98 -0.86
CA ILE A 156 -9.76 5.09 0.18
C ILE A 156 -10.51 3.92 -0.47
N ALA A 157 -11.30 4.16 -1.52
CA ALA A 157 -11.98 3.11 -2.26
C ALA A 157 -10.97 2.15 -2.92
N TYR A 158 -9.90 2.68 -3.52
CA TYR A 158 -8.80 1.89 -4.07
C TYR A 158 -8.13 1.02 -2.98
N MET A 159 -7.78 1.62 -1.84
CA MET A 159 -7.20 0.93 -0.68
C MET A 159 -8.10 -0.23 -0.20
N TRP A 160 -9.40 0.02 -0.15
CA TRP A 160 -10.39 -0.98 0.27
C TRP A 160 -10.49 -2.15 -0.71
N MET A 161 -10.63 -1.84 -2.01
CA MET A 161 -10.81 -2.83 -3.06
C MET A 161 -9.59 -3.73 -3.23
N PHE A 162 -8.38 -3.17 -3.16
CA PHE A 162 -7.15 -3.91 -3.39
C PHE A 162 -6.54 -4.46 -2.10
N TYR A 163 -6.20 -3.59 -1.13
CA TYR A 163 -5.38 -4.01 0.01
C TYR A 163 -6.21 -4.66 1.12
N ILE A 164 -7.33 -4.07 1.53
CA ILE A 164 -8.19 -4.64 2.59
C ILE A 164 -8.81 -5.97 2.14
N ARG A 165 -9.21 -6.08 0.88
CA ARG A 165 -9.79 -7.32 0.33
C ARG A 165 -8.78 -8.47 0.34
N ARG A 166 -7.50 -8.20 0.02
CA ARG A 166 -6.40 -9.17 0.12
C ARG A 166 -6.08 -9.58 1.56
N ILE A 167 -6.07 -8.63 2.49
CA ILE A 167 -5.90 -8.95 3.92
C ILE A 167 -7.00 -9.92 4.39
N ARG A 168 -8.25 -9.69 3.98
CA ARG A 168 -9.36 -10.60 4.31
C ARG A 168 -9.18 -11.99 3.71
N ALA A 169 -8.70 -12.09 2.47
CA ALA A 169 -8.40 -13.39 1.86
C ALA A 169 -7.30 -14.15 2.61
N LEU A 170 -6.20 -13.47 2.96
CA LEU A 170 -5.11 -14.09 3.74
C LEU A 170 -5.53 -14.47 5.15
N LYS A 171 -6.43 -13.69 5.78
CA LYS A 171 -7.02 -14.05 7.07
C LYS A 171 -7.86 -15.31 6.98
N ARG A 172 -8.74 -15.43 5.98
CA ARG A 172 -9.52 -16.66 5.79
C ARG A 172 -8.63 -17.88 5.63
N LEU A 173 -7.54 -17.76 4.86
CA LEU A 173 -6.54 -18.83 4.74
C LEU A 173 -5.84 -19.14 6.07
N LEU A 174 -5.65 -18.15 6.94
CA LEU A 174 -5.08 -18.36 8.27
C LEU A 174 -6.07 -19.08 9.18
N ASP A 175 -7.34 -18.67 9.17
CA ASP A 175 -8.41 -19.29 9.94
C ASP A 175 -8.61 -20.76 9.51
N GLU A 176 -8.57 -21.03 8.19
CA GLU A 176 -8.59 -22.40 7.63
C GLU A 176 -7.41 -23.25 8.15
N VAL A 177 -6.21 -22.67 8.34
CA VAL A 177 -5.04 -23.37 8.89
C VAL A 177 -5.16 -23.59 10.41
N GLU A 178 -5.95 -22.80 11.13
CA GLU A 178 -6.13 -22.94 12.59
C GLU A 178 -7.23 -23.95 12.97
N GLU A 179 -8.10 -24.33 12.02
CA GLU A 179 -9.13 -25.35 12.21
C GLU A 179 -8.64 -26.80 11.99
N TYR A 180 -7.45 -26.98 11.40
CA TYR A 180 -6.77 -28.27 11.20
C TYR A 180 -5.56 -28.41 12.13
#